data_AF-A0A1B4FIQ0-F1
#
_entry.id   AF-A0A1B4FIQ0-F1
#
_cell.length_a   1.000
_cell.length_b   1.000
_cell.length_c   1.000
_cell.angle_alpha   90.00
_cell.angle_beta   90.00
_cell.angle_gamma   90.00
#
_symmetry.space_group_name_H-M   'P 1'
#
loop_
_entity.id
_entity.type
_entity.pdbx_description
1 polymer ?
#
loop_
_entity_poly.entity_id
_entity_poly.type
_entity_poly.pdbx_seq_one_letter_code
_entity_poly.pdbx_strand_id
1 'polypeptide(L)'
;MAPLGRETTNAEIKQLLLRAYPDLNEATIACQIAICTVNRVGRVNYPENKKPRLANGPYDFLFATNRGKVTWYDPDKHGMWSIEQTLPTSNRLAVRRVDETNEEVMAPQDIDAAEPLGDGFGGGAFALESHLRDYLAHNPPSTTTHGPLSLFVDTDGRDGVEYQTDCGPADLVFRDRDGNFVVFELKLGRSPDAALGQVQRYMGWIEHHVAEGKNVSGVIVANSISDKLKYAGKVAPRVQLMEYRLSVELAPVALNVPAPGDRA
;
A
#
# COMPACT_ATOMS: atom_id res chain seq x y z
N MET A 1 -0.27 26.33 -12.76
CA MET A 1 1.07 25.95 -13.26
C MET A 1 0.90 25.31 -14.62
N ALA A 2 1.81 25.55 -15.56
CA ALA A 2 1.86 24.78 -16.80
C ALA A 2 2.26 23.32 -16.49
N PRO A 3 1.86 22.36 -17.33
CA PRO A 3 2.34 20.98 -17.25
C PRO A 3 3.87 20.94 -17.20
N LEU A 4 4.45 20.19 -16.25
CA LEU A 4 5.90 20.00 -16.18
C LEU A 4 6.47 19.27 -17.41
N GLY A 5 5.61 18.63 -18.22
CA GLY A 5 5.97 18.01 -19.49
C GLY A 5 6.91 16.80 -19.37
N ARG A 6 7.21 16.37 -18.14
CA ARG A 6 8.08 15.23 -17.82
C ARG A 6 7.56 14.46 -16.61
N GLU A 7 8.06 13.24 -16.48
CA GLU A 7 7.93 12.48 -15.24
C GLU A 7 8.48 13.29 -14.06
N THR A 8 7.71 13.34 -12.98
CA THR A 8 7.99 14.15 -11.80
C THR A 8 7.70 13.34 -10.54
N THR A 9 8.53 13.50 -9.51
CA THR A 9 8.29 12.85 -8.22
C THR A 9 7.24 13.61 -7.40
N ASN A 10 6.52 12.92 -6.51
CA ASN A 10 5.57 13.54 -5.58
C ASN A 10 6.27 14.57 -4.67
N ALA A 11 7.52 14.29 -4.27
CA ALA A 11 8.34 15.21 -3.48
C ALA A 11 8.64 16.50 -4.25
N GLU A 12 8.98 16.39 -5.54
CA GLU A 12 9.21 17.55 -6.41
C GLU A 12 7.91 18.36 -6.63
N ILE A 13 6.78 17.69 -6.90
CA ILE A 13 5.47 18.37 -7.01
C ILE A 13 5.16 19.14 -5.73
N LYS A 14 5.37 18.52 -4.57
CA LYS A 14 5.17 19.12 -3.26
C LYS A 14 6.07 20.35 -3.07
N GLN A 15 7.36 20.25 -3.36
CA GLN A 15 8.30 21.37 -3.26
C GLN A 15 7.89 22.53 -4.18
N LEU A 16 7.48 22.25 -5.42
CA LEU A 16 7.03 23.26 -6.37
C LEU A 16 5.76 23.97 -5.90
N LEU A 17 4.79 23.22 -5.37
CA LEU A 17 3.54 23.77 -4.86
C LEU A 17 3.76 24.60 -3.59
N LEU A 18 4.58 24.14 -2.64
CA LEU A 18 4.90 24.91 -1.44
C LEU A 18 5.73 26.16 -1.77
N ARG A 19 6.57 26.12 -2.80
CA ARG A 19 7.28 27.32 -3.26
C ARG A 19 6.35 28.37 -3.85
N ALA A 20 5.33 27.94 -4.59
CA ALA A 20 4.34 28.84 -5.20
C ALA A 20 3.24 29.28 -4.21
N TYR A 21 2.90 28.42 -3.26
CA TYR A 21 1.84 28.59 -2.28
C TYR A 21 2.31 28.05 -0.90
N PRO A 22 3.08 28.85 -0.14
CA PRO A 22 3.71 28.41 1.11
C PRO A 22 2.74 27.94 2.20
N ASP A 23 1.50 28.43 2.18
CA ASP A 23 0.49 28.12 3.19
C ASP A 23 -0.25 26.78 2.94
N LEU A 24 0.08 26.07 1.85
CA LEU A 24 -0.56 24.79 1.56
C LEU A 24 -0.14 23.72 2.57
N ASN A 25 -1.13 22.92 2.99
CA ASN A 25 -0.88 21.75 3.82
C ASN A 25 -0.29 20.61 2.96
N GLU A 26 0.84 20.08 3.41
CA GLU A 26 1.55 18.98 2.75
C GLU A 26 0.71 17.71 2.56
N ALA A 27 -0.08 17.34 3.58
CA ALA A 27 -0.97 16.19 3.52
C ALA A 27 -2.08 16.41 2.49
N THR A 28 -2.58 17.64 2.37
CA THR A 28 -3.54 18.01 1.33
C THR A 28 -2.95 17.84 -0.06
N ILE A 29 -1.69 18.22 -0.28
CA ILE A 29 -1.00 18.01 -1.57
C ILE A 29 -0.91 16.51 -1.88
N ALA A 30 -0.51 15.68 -0.90
CA ALA A 30 -0.42 14.24 -1.08
C ALA A 30 -1.78 13.61 -1.43
N CYS A 31 -2.85 14.02 -0.75
CA CYS A 31 -4.22 13.60 -1.06
C CYS A 31 -4.62 14.01 -2.48
N GLN A 32 -4.33 15.24 -2.90
CA GLN A 32 -4.67 15.73 -4.25
C GLN A 32 -3.94 14.96 -5.34
N ILE A 33 -2.66 14.63 -5.15
CA ILE A 33 -1.93 13.76 -6.07
C ILE A 33 -2.63 12.39 -6.16
N ALA A 34 -3.05 11.79 -5.05
CA ALA A 34 -3.77 10.52 -5.07
C ALA A 34 -5.14 10.59 -5.74
N ILE A 35 -5.92 11.65 -5.49
CA ILE A 35 -7.21 11.92 -6.14
C ILE A 35 -7.03 12.00 -7.65
N CYS A 36 -5.98 12.68 -8.10
CA CYS A 36 -5.80 13.07 -9.49
C CYS A 36 -5.08 12.04 -10.37
N THR A 37 -4.57 10.96 -9.76
CA THR A 37 -3.80 9.90 -10.45
C THR A 37 -4.71 8.77 -10.89
N VAL A 38 -4.86 8.57 -12.20
CA VAL A 38 -5.96 7.77 -12.76
C VAL A 38 -5.86 6.27 -12.50
N ASN A 39 -4.65 5.72 -12.54
CA ASN A 39 -4.36 4.29 -12.37
C ASN A 39 -4.08 3.91 -10.91
N ARG A 40 -4.33 4.81 -9.95
CA ARG A 40 -4.10 4.53 -8.54
C ARG A 40 -5.35 3.93 -7.90
N VAL A 41 -5.28 2.66 -7.51
CA VAL A 41 -6.40 1.91 -6.91
C VAL A 41 -7.06 2.65 -5.74
N GLY A 42 -6.24 3.17 -4.80
CA GLY A 42 -6.74 3.87 -3.61
C GLY A 42 -7.49 5.18 -3.87
N ARG A 43 -7.51 5.69 -5.12
CA ARG A 43 -8.19 6.95 -5.44
C ARG A 43 -9.68 6.92 -5.16
N VAL A 44 -10.31 5.74 -5.18
CA VAL A 44 -11.75 5.53 -4.90
C VAL A 44 -12.15 5.81 -3.45
N ASN A 45 -11.18 5.93 -2.55
CA ASN A 45 -11.44 6.25 -1.14
C ASN A 45 -11.77 7.74 -0.92
N TYR A 46 -11.50 8.59 -1.91
CA TYR A 46 -11.72 10.03 -1.84
C TYR A 46 -13.10 10.44 -2.38
N PRO A 47 -13.79 11.41 -1.75
CA PRO A 47 -15.14 11.84 -2.15
C PRO A 47 -15.31 12.13 -3.64
N GLU A 48 -14.30 12.70 -4.28
CA GLU A 48 -14.26 13.06 -5.71
C GLU A 48 -14.39 11.84 -6.64
N ASN A 49 -14.01 10.67 -6.15
CA ASN A 49 -13.90 9.41 -6.88
C ASN A 49 -14.89 8.34 -6.36
N LYS A 50 -15.81 8.70 -5.45
CA LYS A 50 -16.82 7.78 -4.89
C LYS A 50 -18.03 7.55 -5.80
N LYS A 51 -17.81 7.45 -7.11
CA LYS A 51 -18.85 7.11 -8.07
C LYS A 51 -18.24 6.46 -9.33
N PRO A 52 -18.96 5.55 -9.99
CA PRO A 52 -18.55 5.04 -11.28
C PRO A 52 -18.45 6.17 -12.30
N ARG A 53 -17.32 6.21 -13.03
CA ARG A 53 -17.06 7.21 -14.07
C ARG A 53 -15.83 6.84 -14.89
N LEU A 54 -15.81 7.26 -16.15
CA LEU A 54 -14.59 7.29 -16.94
C LEU A 54 -13.61 8.33 -16.37
N ALA A 55 -12.31 8.08 -16.56
CA ALA A 55 -11.24 9.00 -16.16
C ALA A 55 -11.07 10.10 -17.22
N ASN A 56 -12.07 10.96 -17.38
CA ASN A 56 -12.10 12.07 -18.34
C ASN A 56 -12.57 13.40 -17.71
N GLY A 57 -12.56 13.48 -16.38
CA GLY A 57 -12.99 14.61 -15.60
C GLY A 57 -11.84 15.51 -15.12
N PRO A 58 -12.17 16.55 -14.34
CA PRO A 58 -11.20 17.54 -13.86
C PRO A 58 -10.18 16.97 -12.86
N TYR A 59 -10.42 15.77 -12.34
CA TYR A 59 -9.53 15.05 -11.43
C TYR A 59 -8.75 13.93 -12.14
N ASP A 60 -8.69 13.91 -13.48
CA ASP A 60 -8.07 12.81 -14.23
C ASP A 60 -6.95 13.33 -15.12
N PHE A 61 -5.85 13.71 -14.48
CA PHE A 61 -4.76 14.37 -15.20
C PHE A 61 -3.36 13.90 -14.80
N LEU A 62 -3.23 13.04 -13.79
CA LEU A 62 -1.97 12.39 -13.46
C LEU A 62 -2.04 10.89 -13.78
N PHE A 63 -0.90 10.32 -14.17
CA PHE A 63 -0.71 8.89 -14.36
C PHE A 63 0.54 8.46 -13.59
N ALA A 64 0.42 7.44 -12.74
CA ALA A 64 1.55 6.89 -12.01
C ALA A 64 2.40 6.01 -12.93
N THR A 65 3.69 6.34 -13.02
CA THR A 65 4.66 5.58 -13.82
C THR A 65 5.49 4.63 -12.97
N ASN A 66 5.81 5.03 -11.73
CA ASN A 66 6.64 4.30 -10.76
C ASN A 66 6.35 4.79 -9.33
N ARG A 67 7.00 4.17 -8.32
CA ARG A 67 6.85 4.55 -6.90
C ARG A 67 7.09 6.05 -6.70
N GLY A 68 6.04 6.74 -6.27
CA GLY A 68 6.08 8.18 -6.00
C GLY A 68 6.37 9.05 -7.22
N LYS A 69 6.20 8.53 -8.45
CA LYS A 69 6.41 9.29 -9.69
C LYS A 69 5.14 9.30 -10.53
N VAL A 70 4.88 10.46 -11.13
CA VAL A 70 3.74 10.69 -12.00
C VAL A 70 4.13 11.45 -13.25
N THR A 71 3.35 11.26 -14.31
CA THR A 71 3.34 12.10 -15.52
C THR A 71 1.93 12.60 -15.77
N TRP A 72 1.76 13.48 -16.76
CA TRP A 72 0.43 13.87 -17.21
C TRP A 72 -0.27 12.70 -17.86
N TYR A 73 -1.51 12.47 -17.46
CA TYR A 73 -2.34 11.46 -18.07
C TYR A 73 -2.71 11.88 -19.50
N ASP A 74 -2.53 10.92 -20.38
CA ASP A 74 -2.75 11.01 -21.83
C ASP A 74 -3.40 9.67 -22.22
N PRO A 75 -4.72 9.63 -22.45
CA PRO A 75 -5.43 8.38 -22.72
C PRO A 75 -4.91 7.64 -23.96
N ASP A 76 -4.42 8.37 -24.97
CA ASP A 76 -3.90 7.76 -26.20
C ASP A 76 -2.59 6.98 -25.93
N LYS A 77 -1.81 7.41 -24.92
CA LYS A 77 -0.56 6.73 -24.53
C LYS A 77 -0.73 5.72 -23.40
N HIS A 78 -1.57 6.04 -22.42
CA HIS A 78 -1.65 5.30 -21.16
C HIS A 78 -2.87 4.36 -21.09
N GLY A 79 -3.67 4.32 -22.16
CA GLY A 79 -4.94 3.63 -22.21
C GLY A 79 -6.03 4.36 -21.43
N MET A 80 -7.28 4.02 -21.71
CA MET A 80 -8.43 4.62 -21.02
C MET A 80 -8.67 3.94 -19.67
N TRP A 81 -8.91 4.73 -18.63
CA TRP A 81 -9.18 4.22 -17.28
C TRP A 81 -10.60 4.57 -16.81
N SER A 82 -11.15 3.74 -15.93
CA SER A 82 -12.48 3.90 -15.35
C SER A 82 -12.45 3.60 -13.84
N ILE A 83 -13.39 4.23 -13.14
CA ILE A 83 -13.85 3.76 -11.83
C ILE A 83 -15.16 3.03 -12.10
N GLU A 84 -15.21 1.77 -11.72
CA GLU A 84 -16.35 0.89 -11.96
C GLU A 84 -16.88 0.33 -10.65
N GLN A 85 -18.19 0.13 -10.60
CA GLN A 85 -18.78 -0.72 -9.57
C GLN A 85 -18.32 -2.15 -9.80
N THR A 86 -17.83 -2.80 -8.76
CA THR A 86 -17.40 -4.20 -8.88
C THR A 86 -18.60 -5.12 -9.14
N LEU A 87 -19.79 -4.75 -8.67
CA LEU A 87 -21.07 -5.44 -8.88
C LEU A 87 -22.21 -4.41 -8.90
N PRO A 88 -23.29 -4.61 -9.68
CA PRO A 88 -24.43 -3.69 -9.74
C PRO A 88 -25.15 -3.45 -8.41
N THR A 89 -25.04 -4.40 -7.48
CA THR A 89 -25.67 -4.37 -6.15
C THR A 89 -24.72 -3.89 -5.05
N SER A 90 -23.46 -3.61 -5.38
CA SER A 90 -22.41 -3.23 -4.45
C SER A 90 -22.00 -1.76 -4.61
N ASN A 91 -21.75 -1.08 -3.50
CA ASN A 91 -21.13 0.25 -3.51
C ASN A 91 -19.58 0.19 -3.59
N ARG A 92 -18.99 -1.00 -3.75
CA ARG A 92 -17.54 -1.15 -3.92
C ARG A 92 -17.13 -0.69 -5.32
N LEU A 93 -16.09 0.13 -5.35
CA LEU A 93 -15.53 0.71 -6.57
C LEU A 93 -14.13 0.14 -6.80
N ALA A 94 -13.80 -0.10 -8.05
CA ALA A 94 -12.48 -0.49 -8.50
C ALA A 94 -12.02 0.41 -9.63
N VAL A 95 -10.71 0.65 -9.69
CA VAL A 95 -10.06 1.31 -10.83
C VAL A 95 -9.71 0.25 -11.85
N ARG A 96 -10.14 0.40 -13.10
CA ARG A 96 -9.88 -0.53 -14.19
C ARG A 96 -9.44 0.19 -15.46
N ARG A 97 -8.74 -0.53 -16.33
CA ARG A 97 -8.44 -0.09 -17.69
C ARG A 97 -9.56 -0.56 -18.62
N VAL A 98 -10.07 0.33 -19.46
CA VAL A 98 -11.24 0.10 -20.33
C VAL A 98 -10.88 -0.71 -21.58
N ASP A 99 -9.63 -0.67 -22.02
CA ASP A 99 -9.18 -1.31 -23.26
C ASP A 99 -8.87 -2.81 -23.10
N GLU A 100 -8.97 -3.35 -21.89
CA GLU A 100 -8.94 -4.79 -21.65
C GLU A 100 -10.31 -5.36 -22.01
N THR A 101 -10.44 -5.80 -23.27
CA THR A 101 -11.60 -6.54 -23.75
C THR A 101 -11.87 -7.74 -22.84
N ASN A 102 -13.07 -7.70 -22.26
CA ASN A 102 -13.72 -8.70 -21.44
C ASN A 102 -13.83 -10.06 -22.18
N GLU A 103 -12.85 -10.94 -22.05
CA GLU A 103 -12.99 -12.38 -22.32
C GLU A 103 -12.44 -13.20 -21.13
N GLU A 104 -13.39 -13.86 -20.44
CA GLU A 104 -13.24 -14.97 -19.49
C GLU A 104 -12.56 -14.64 -18.13
N VAL A 105 -13.15 -14.89 -16.95
CA VAL A 105 -13.98 -16.03 -16.55
C VAL A 105 -14.96 -15.59 -15.46
N MET A 106 -16.25 -15.86 -15.67
CA MET A 106 -17.20 -16.02 -14.57
C MET A 106 -16.80 -17.28 -13.79
N ALA A 107 -15.96 -17.13 -12.77
CA ALA A 107 -15.85 -18.12 -11.71
C ALA A 107 -16.83 -17.74 -10.60
N PRO A 108 -17.76 -18.62 -10.19
CA PRO A 108 -18.59 -18.36 -9.02
C PRO A 108 -17.69 -18.49 -7.80
N GLN A 109 -17.42 -17.38 -7.10
CA GLN A 109 -16.71 -17.42 -5.82
C GLN A 109 -17.48 -16.62 -4.77
N ASP A 110 -18.28 -17.41 -4.05
CA ASP A 110 -18.65 -17.31 -2.64
C ASP A 110 -19.18 -15.98 -2.12
N ILE A 111 -20.50 -15.98 -2.06
CA ILE A 111 -21.41 -15.05 -1.42
C ILE A 111 -21.24 -15.18 0.11
N ASP A 112 -20.09 -14.80 0.68
CA ASP A 112 -20.00 -14.68 2.15
C ASP A 112 -18.88 -13.75 2.65
N ALA A 113 -18.90 -12.49 2.20
CA ALA A 113 -18.18 -11.39 2.88
C ALA A 113 -18.80 -10.04 2.54
N ALA A 114 -20.10 -9.90 2.79
CA ALA A 114 -20.71 -8.57 2.95
C ALA A 114 -20.19 -7.96 4.26
N GLU A 115 -18.97 -7.41 4.24
CA GLU A 115 -18.44 -6.63 5.35
C GLU A 115 -19.21 -5.29 5.43
N PRO A 116 -19.78 -4.91 6.59
CA PRO A 116 -20.57 -3.70 6.74
C PRO A 116 -19.72 -2.45 6.55
N LEU A 117 -20.26 -1.50 5.79
CA LEU A 117 -19.75 -0.14 5.68
C LEU A 117 -19.81 0.54 7.06
N GLY A 118 -18.64 0.77 7.67
CA GLY A 118 -18.48 1.48 8.95
C GLY A 118 -17.54 2.68 8.83
N ASP A 119 -18.12 3.87 8.97
CA ASP A 119 -17.59 5.11 9.53
C ASP A 119 -16.09 5.49 9.36
N GLY A 120 -15.81 6.26 8.30
CA GLY A 120 -15.15 7.57 8.46
C GLY A 120 -13.69 7.69 8.96
N PHE A 121 -12.97 6.60 9.23
CA PHE A 121 -11.61 6.65 9.79
C PHE A 121 -10.47 6.14 8.85
N GLY A 122 -10.77 5.93 7.56
CA GLY A 122 -9.83 5.25 6.63
C GLY A 122 -8.50 5.96 6.33
N GLY A 123 -8.37 7.26 6.59
CA GLY A 123 -7.13 8.01 6.31
C GLY A 123 -5.99 7.70 7.30
N GLY A 124 -6.31 7.46 8.56
CA GLY A 124 -5.31 7.20 9.61
C GLY A 124 -4.72 5.79 9.55
N ALA A 125 -5.56 4.79 9.26
CA ALA A 125 -5.13 3.40 9.13
C ALA A 125 -4.16 3.21 7.94
N PHE A 126 -4.45 3.84 6.80
CA PHE A 126 -3.57 3.81 5.62
C PHE A 126 -2.21 4.50 5.87
N ALA A 127 -2.22 5.65 6.55
CA ALA A 127 -0.97 6.31 6.94
C ALA A 127 -0.13 5.41 7.86
N LEU A 128 -0.78 4.77 8.83
CA LEU A 128 -0.10 3.82 9.73
C LEU A 128 0.45 2.59 8.98
N GLU A 129 -0.29 2.07 7.99
CA GLU A 129 0.14 0.94 7.12
C GLU A 129 1.45 1.28 6.43
N SER A 130 1.49 2.44 5.77
CA SER A 130 2.69 2.90 5.08
C SER A 130 3.88 3.12 6.03
N HIS A 131 3.65 3.71 7.21
CA HIS A 131 4.71 3.93 8.19
C HIS A 131 5.25 2.63 8.77
N LEU A 132 4.38 1.66 9.09
CA LEU A 132 4.82 0.35 9.57
C LEU A 132 5.63 -0.36 8.50
N ARG A 133 5.16 -0.37 7.25
CA ARG A 133 5.89 -0.95 6.13
C ARG A 133 7.29 -0.36 6.00
N ASP A 134 7.39 0.96 5.95
CA ASP A 134 8.67 1.66 5.78
C ASP A 134 9.60 1.41 6.97
N TYR A 135 9.05 1.32 8.20
CA TYR A 135 9.81 0.93 9.39
C TYR A 135 10.35 -0.50 9.28
N LEU A 136 9.51 -1.47 8.90
CA LEU A 136 9.87 -2.89 8.78
C LEU A 136 10.86 -3.14 7.63
N ALA A 137 10.80 -2.36 6.54
CA ALA A 137 11.79 -2.42 5.46
C ALA A 137 13.22 -2.14 5.96
N HIS A 138 13.36 -1.24 6.94
CA HIS A 138 14.65 -0.88 7.54
C HIS A 138 14.97 -1.70 8.80
N ASN A 139 13.96 -2.22 9.48
CA ASN A 139 14.08 -2.97 10.73
C ASN A 139 13.30 -4.30 10.63
N PRO A 140 13.79 -5.27 9.84
CA PRO A 140 13.07 -6.53 9.65
C PRO A 140 12.89 -7.26 10.99
N PRO A 141 11.69 -7.79 11.27
CA PRO A 141 11.40 -8.36 12.58
C PRO A 141 12.22 -9.65 12.80
N SER A 142 12.93 -9.71 13.92
CA SER A 142 13.70 -10.90 14.33
C SER A 142 12.82 -12.04 14.88
N THR A 143 11.53 -11.77 15.08
CA THR A 143 10.53 -12.71 15.63
C THR A 143 9.91 -13.63 14.58
N THR A 144 10.34 -13.54 13.32
CA THR A 144 9.90 -14.48 12.28
C THR A 144 10.53 -15.86 12.47
N THR A 145 9.86 -16.89 11.97
CA THR A 145 10.42 -18.25 11.95
C THR A 145 11.56 -18.44 10.93
N HIS A 146 11.85 -17.41 10.13
CA HIS A 146 12.82 -17.43 9.03
C HIS A 146 14.21 -16.88 9.44
N GLY A 147 14.39 -16.52 10.71
CA GLY A 147 15.62 -15.91 11.20
C GLY A 147 15.82 -14.49 10.64
N PRO A 148 17.08 -13.99 10.59
CA PRO A 148 17.36 -12.64 10.12
C PRO A 148 17.03 -12.46 8.64
N LEU A 149 16.30 -11.39 8.36
CA LEU A 149 15.83 -11.05 7.02
C LEU A 149 16.60 -9.85 6.46
N SER A 150 16.75 -9.85 5.13
CA SER A 150 17.32 -8.75 4.35
C SER A 150 16.32 -8.33 3.27
N LEU A 151 16.13 -7.03 3.06
CA LEU A 151 15.19 -6.56 2.04
C LEU A 151 15.62 -7.07 0.67
N PHE A 152 14.69 -7.69 -0.06
CA PHE A 152 14.96 -8.18 -1.40
C PHE A 152 15.28 -6.99 -2.33
N VAL A 153 16.21 -7.21 -3.26
CA VAL A 153 16.48 -6.30 -4.36
C VAL A 153 16.61 -7.14 -5.62
N ASP A 154 15.85 -6.81 -6.66
CA ASP A 154 15.90 -7.54 -7.94
C ASP A 154 17.10 -7.11 -8.81
N THR A 155 17.24 -7.75 -9.97
CA THR A 155 18.34 -7.49 -10.92
C THR A 155 18.35 -6.08 -11.48
N ASP A 156 17.19 -5.41 -11.50
CA ASP A 156 17.03 -4.04 -11.97
C ASP A 156 17.24 -3.02 -10.85
N GLY A 157 17.58 -3.47 -9.64
CA GLY A 157 17.80 -2.63 -8.47
C GLY A 157 16.52 -2.18 -7.78
N ARG A 158 15.36 -2.79 -8.08
CA ARG A 158 14.10 -2.48 -7.38
C ARG A 158 14.08 -3.20 -6.04
N ASP A 159 13.83 -2.46 -4.97
CA ASP A 159 13.70 -3.03 -3.63
C ASP A 159 12.36 -3.75 -3.44
N GLY A 160 12.29 -4.58 -2.41
CA GLY A 160 11.14 -5.40 -2.09
C GLY A 160 9.95 -4.64 -1.49
N VAL A 161 9.97 -3.31 -1.41
CA VAL A 161 8.86 -2.52 -0.85
C VAL A 161 7.82 -2.24 -1.92
N GLU A 162 6.54 -2.55 -1.65
CA GLU A 162 5.46 -2.45 -2.64
C GLU A 162 5.84 -3.16 -3.95
N TYR A 163 6.44 -4.35 -3.84
CA TYR A 163 7.00 -5.08 -4.97
C TYR A 163 5.89 -5.46 -5.96
N GLN A 164 6.03 -5.02 -7.21
CA GLN A 164 4.98 -5.15 -8.21
C GLN A 164 4.84 -6.60 -8.68
N THR A 165 3.61 -7.11 -8.66
CA THR A 165 3.24 -8.41 -9.23
C THR A 165 1.96 -8.25 -10.06
N ASP A 166 1.62 -9.23 -10.89
CA ASP A 166 0.40 -9.19 -11.71
C ASP A 166 -0.89 -9.22 -10.87
N CYS A 167 -0.81 -9.70 -9.63
CA CYS A 167 -1.93 -9.72 -8.69
C CYS A 167 -1.94 -8.54 -7.71
N GLY A 168 -1.11 -7.52 -7.96
CA GLY A 168 -1.00 -6.31 -7.16
C GLY A 168 0.35 -6.16 -6.46
N PRO A 169 0.59 -5.04 -5.76
CA PRO A 169 1.83 -4.83 -5.01
C PRO A 169 1.86 -5.66 -3.73
N ALA A 170 2.93 -6.44 -3.53
CA ALA A 170 3.23 -7.06 -2.24
C ALA A 170 3.87 -6.03 -1.30
N ASP A 171 3.45 -5.95 -0.04
CA ASP A 171 3.89 -4.87 0.85
C ASP A 171 5.41 -4.87 1.08
N LEU A 172 5.96 -6.04 1.44
CA LEU A 172 7.40 -6.25 1.57
C LEU A 172 7.79 -7.64 1.05
N VAL A 173 8.94 -7.71 0.42
CA VAL A 173 9.62 -8.96 0.06
C VAL A 173 11.01 -8.95 0.66
N PHE A 174 11.32 -9.99 1.43
CA PHE A 174 12.62 -10.19 2.06
C PHE A 174 13.28 -11.48 1.55
N ARG A 175 14.59 -11.59 1.81
CA ARG A 175 15.35 -12.84 1.75
C ARG A 175 15.84 -13.23 3.13
N ASP A 176 15.73 -14.52 3.45
CA ASP A 176 16.41 -15.11 4.59
C ASP A 176 17.89 -15.41 4.28
N ARG A 177 18.61 -15.99 5.24
CA ARG A 177 20.03 -16.32 5.12
C ARG A 177 20.34 -17.38 4.06
N ASP A 178 19.38 -18.24 3.73
CA ASP A 178 19.54 -19.32 2.74
C ASP A 178 19.10 -18.86 1.33
N GLY A 179 18.66 -17.59 1.21
CA GLY A 179 18.18 -16.98 -0.01
C GLY A 179 16.73 -17.35 -0.35
N ASN A 180 15.97 -17.91 0.59
CA ASN A 180 14.53 -18.10 0.42
C ASN A 180 13.79 -16.77 0.57
N PHE A 181 12.63 -16.67 -0.06
CA PHE A 181 11.82 -15.46 -0.07
C PHE A 181 10.79 -15.48 1.05
N VAL A 182 10.60 -14.32 1.67
CA VAL A 182 9.57 -14.11 2.70
C VAL A 182 8.75 -12.89 2.33
N VAL A 183 7.48 -13.10 2.00
CA VAL A 183 6.54 -12.09 1.52
C VAL A 183 5.67 -11.64 2.67
N PHE A 184 5.60 -10.33 2.93
CA PHE A 184 4.76 -9.77 3.99
C PHE A 184 3.51 -9.13 3.41
N GLU A 185 2.39 -9.33 4.10
CA GLU A 185 1.13 -8.63 3.91
C GLU A 185 0.77 -7.92 5.22
N LEU A 186 0.57 -6.61 5.19
CA LEU A 186 0.25 -5.78 6.34
C LEU A 186 -1.23 -5.40 6.32
N LYS A 187 -1.93 -5.59 7.45
CA LYS A 187 -3.32 -5.17 7.63
C LYS A 187 -3.47 -4.41 8.94
N LEU A 188 -3.47 -3.08 8.89
CA LEU A 188 -3.72 -2.25 10.07
C LEU A 188 -5.17 -1.75 10.13
N GLY A 189 -5.92 -1.89 9.03
CA GLY A 189 -7.38 -1.72 8.96
C GLY A 189 -8.22 -2.94 9.38
N ARG A 190 -9.54 -2.92 9.11
CA ARG A 190 -10.49 -3.98 9.53
C ARG A 190 -10.40 -5.25 8.67
N SER A 191 -10.72 -6.36 9.34
CA SER A 191 -10.90 -7.75 8.86
C SER A 191 -9.72 -8.30 8.02
N PRO A 192 -8.72 -8.93 8.66
CA PRO A 192 -7.58 -9.51 7.95
C PRO A 192 -7.94 -10.83 7.23
N ASP A 193 -9.22 -11.23 7.19
CA ASP A 193 -9.66 -12.50 6.62
C ASP A 193 -9.31 -12.63 5.13
N ALA A 194 -9.25 -11.51 4.38
CA ALA A 194 -8.81 -11.50 2.98
C ALA A 194 -7.28 -11.58 2.80
N ALA A 195 -6.48 -11.36 3.86
CA ALA A 195 -5.02 -11.27 3.78
C ALA A 195 -4.37 -12.59 3.40
N LEU A 196 -4.96 -13.72 3.80
CA LEU A 196 -4.39 -15.04 3.49
C LEU A 196 -4.39 -15.33 1.99
N GLY A 197 -5.50 -15.05 1.30
CA GLY A 197 -5.56 -15.21 -0.15
C GLY A 197 -4.62 -14.24 -0.86
N GLN A 198 -4.44 -13.03 -0.32
CA GLN A 198 -3.55 -12.02 -0.88
C GLN A 198 -2.08 -12.43 -0.78
N VAL A 199 -1.60 -12.78 0.41
CA VAL A 199 -0.21 -13.22 0.59
C VAL A 199 0.09 -14.48 -0.23
N GLN A 200 -0.86 -15.42 -0.33
CA GLN A 200 -0.66 -16.63 -1.13
C GLN A 200 -0.53 -16.35 -2.63
N ARG A 201 -1.30 -15.39 -3.18
CA ARG A 201 -1.15 -14.97 -4.58
C ARG A 201 0.23 -14.39 -4.84
N TYR A 202 0.73 -13.52 -3.95
CA TYR A 202 2.06 -12.95 -4.06
C TYR A 202 3.16 -14.00 -3.93
N MET A 203 3.02 -14.92 -2.97
CA MET A 203 3.94 -16.06 -2.81
C MET A 203 4.03 -16.88 -4.10
N GLY A 204 2.90 -17.26 -4.68
CA GLY A 204 2.85 -18.03 -5.92
C GLY A 204 3.48 -17.27 -7.09
N TRP A 205 3.17 -15.98 -7.23
CA TRP A 205 3.77 -15.15 -8.27
C TRP A 205 5.29 -15.06 -8.14
N ILE A 206 5.81 -14.81 -6.93
CA ILE A 206 7.26 -14.75 -6.65
C ILE A 206 7.91 -16.11 -6.88
N GLU A 207 7.26 -17.20 -6.46
CA GLU A 207 7.73 -18.58 -6.66
C GLU A 207 7.93 -18.90 -8.14
N HIS A 208 7.02 -18.43 -9.01
CA HIS A 208 7.09 -18.67 -10.45
C HIS A 208 8.03 -17.74 -11.22
N HIS A 209 8.17 -16.46 -10.81
CA HIS A 209 8.86 -15.45 -11.62
C HIS A 209 10.22 -15.03 -11.09
N VAL A 210 10.45 -15.16 -9.78
CA VAL A 210 11.61 -14.53 -9.10
C VAL A 210 12.43 -15.54 -8.29
N ALA A 211 11.79 -16.60 -7.77
CA ALA A 211 12.42 -17.44 -6.77
C ALA A 211 13.49 -18.40 -7.31
N GLU A 212 13.49 -18.68 -8.62
CA GLU A 212 14.49 -19.56 -9.27
C GLU A 212 14.70 -20.90 -8.53
N GLY A 213 13.62 -21.50 -8.02
CA GLY A 213 13.66 -22.76 -7.26
C GLY A 213 13.95 -22.61 -5.76
N LYS A 214 14.10 -21.38 -5.25
CA LYS A 214 14.11 -21.09 -3.81
C LYS A 214 12.71 -21.17 -3.22
N ASN A 215 12.63 -21.48 -1.92
CA ASN A 215 11.35 -21.54 -1.23
C ASN A 215 10.75 -20.14 -1.06
N VAL A 216 9.43 -20.05 -1.06
CA VAL A 216 8.69 -18.82 -0.78
C VAL A 216 7.74 -19.04 0.39
N SER A 217 7.82 -18.19 1.40
CA SER A 217 6.98 -18.18 2.59
C SER A 217 6.27 -16.84 2.74
N GLY A 218 5.16 -16.83 3.48
CA GLY A 218 4.34 -15.66 3.72
C GLY A 218 4.33 -15.27 5.20
N VAL A 219 4.21 -13.98 5.48
CA VAL A 219 3.98 -13.43 6.81
C VAL A 219 2.80 -12.45 6.73
N ILE A 220 1.79 -12.66 7.54
CA ILE A 220 0.68 -11.70 7.68
C ILE A 220 0.86 -10.97 9.00
N VAL A 221 0.92 -9.65 8.94
CA VAL A 221 1.04 -8.79 10.13
C VAL A 221 -0.24 -7.96 10.26
N ALA A 222 -0.94 -8.09 11.38
CA ALA A 222 -2.16 -7.32 11.65
C ALA A 222 -2.21 -6.73 13.06
N ASN A 223 -3.11 -5.78 13.32
CA ASN A 223 -3.32 -5.24 14.67
C ASN A 223 -3.93 -6.30 15.61
N SER A 224 -4.76 -7.17 15.05
CA SER A 224 -5.37 -8.31 15.70
C SER A 224 -5.67 -9.39 14.67
N ILE A 225 -5.37 -10.63 15.01
CA ILE A 225 -5.63 -11.79 14.15
C ILE A 225 -6.93 -12.47 14.61
N SER A 226 -7.93 -12.46 13.72
CA SER A 226 -9.23 -13.10 13.95
C SER A 226 -9.08 -14.62 14.11
N ASP A 227 -10.00 -15.28 14.84
CA ASP A 227 -9.98 -16.74 14.94
C ASP A 227 -10.22 -17.40 13.57
N LYS A 228 -11.03 -16.78 12.70
CA LYS A 228 -11.20 -17.23 11.31
C LYS A 228 -9.86 -17.29 10.57
N LEU A 229 -9.05 -16.25 10.66
CA LEU A 229 -7.72 -16.21 10.05
C LEU A 229 -6.76 -17.21 10.71
N LYS A 230 -6.85 -17.43 12.03
CA LYS A 230 -6.09 -18.51 12.70
C LYS A 230 -6.46 -19.89 12.15
N TYR A 231 -7.75 -20.18 11.98
CA TYR A 231 -8.20 -21.46 11.40
C TYR A 231 -7.72 -21.62 9.96
N ALA A 232 -7.80 -20.57 9.14
CA ALA A 232 -7.30 -20.61 7.78
C ALA A 232 -5.76 -20.79 7.74
N GLY A 233 -5.03 -20.14 8.65
CA GLY A 233 -3.59 -20.30 8.81
C GLY A 233 -3.15 -21.71 9.20
N LYS A 234 -3.96 -22.47 9.96
CA LYS A 234 -3.63 -23.86 10.36
C LYS A 234 -3.41 -24.80 9.17
N VAL A 235 -4.03 -24.52 8.03
CA VAL A 235 -3.89 -25.31 6.79
C VAL A 235 -2.96 -24.64 5.77
N ALA A 236 -2.30 -23.54 6.13
CA ALA A 236 -1.34 -22.82 5.30
C ALA A 236 0.06 -22.85 5.95
N PRO A 237 0.78 -23.99 5.90
CA PRO A 237 2.00 -24.20 6.71
C PRO A 237 3.18 -23.30 6.35
N ARG A 238 3.15 -22.66 5.17
CA ARG A 238 4.17 -21.68 4.74
C ARG A 238 3.81 -20.24 5.10
N VAL A 239 2.74 -20.00 5.85
CA VAL A 239 2.28 -18.66 6.23
C VAL A 239 2.33 -18.48 7.75
N GLN A 240 3.15 -17.54 8.20
CA GLN A 240 3.19 -17.11 9.60
C GLN A 240 2.18 -15.98 9.85
N LEU A 241 1.44 -16.06 10.96
CA LEU A 241 0.57 -14.97 11.42
C LEU A 241 1.23 -14.23 12.57
N MET A 242 1.22 -12.90 12.51
CA MET A 242 1.84 -12.02 13.51
C MET A 242 0.91 -10.87 13.86
N GLU A 243 0.85 -10.53 15.15
CA GLU A 243 0.21 -9.31 15.62
C GLU A 243 1.26 -8.24 15.87
N TYR A 244 1.03 -7.00 15.43
CA TYR A 244 1.86 -5.86 15.82
C TYR A 244 1.21 -5.07 16.96
N ARG A 245 2.04 -4.43 17.78
CA ARG A 245 1.59 -3.48 18.81
C ARG A 245 2.43 -2.22 18.74
N LEU A 246 1.79 -1.06 18.68
CA LEU A 246 2.46 0.24 18.77
C LEU A 246 2.39 0.74 20.21
N SER A 247 3.55 1.07 20.79
CA SER A 247 3.64 1.73 22.10
C SER A 247 4.53 2.96 21.97
N VAL A 248 4.06 4.10 22.45
CA VAL A 248 4.84 5.35 22.52
C VAL A 248 4.74 5.85 23.95
N GLU A 249 5.90 5.98 24.61
CA GLU A 249 5.99 6.55 25.95
C GLU A 249 6.90 7.78 25.91
N LEU A 250 6.45 8.86 26.53
CA LEU A 250 7.19 10.11 26.64
C LEU A 250 7.38 10.44 28.12
N ALA A 251 8.59 10.83 28.49
CA ALA A 251 8.92 11.25 29.84
C ALA A 251 9.28 12.74 29.86
N PRO A 252 8.94 13.47 30.94
CA PRO A 252 9.27 14.88 31.08
C PRO A 252 10.76 15.09 31.31
N VAL A 253 11.28 16.22 30.82
CA VAL A 253 12.63 16.70 31.11
C VAL A 253 12.53 17.89 32.04
N ALA A 254 13.15 17.79 33.21
CA ALA A 254 13.30 18.92 34.11
C ALA A 254 14.29 19.92 33.50
N LEU A 255 13.87 21.17 33.34
CA LEU A 255 14.74 22.27 32.94
C LEU A 255 15.28 22.95 34.19
N ASN A 256 16.54 22.71 34.53
CA ASN A 256 17.21 23.47 35.57
C ASN A 256 17.54 24.86 35.04
N VAL A 257 16.76 25.86 35.45
CA VAL A 257 17.11 27.27 35.26
C VAL A 257 17.99 27.66 36.46
N PRO A 258 19.26 28.06 36.27
CA PRO A 258 20.07 28.59 37.36
C PRO A 258 19.37 29.83 37.94
N ALA A 259 19.24 29.89 39.26
CA ALA A 259 18.69 31.07 39.91
C ALA A 259 19.56 32.30 39.59
N PRO A 260 18.95 33.47 39.32
CA PRO A 260 19.71 34.71 39.16
C PRO A 260 20.26 35.11 40.53
N GLY A 261 21.50 34.70 40.84
CA GLY A 261 22.08 34.95 42.17
C GLY A 261 23.59 34.72 42.31
N ASP A 262 24.19 33.76 41.60
CA ASP A 262 25.63 33.48 41.77
C ASP A 262 26.48 34.26 40.74
N ARG A 263 26.51 35.58 40.93
CA ARG A 263 27.67 36.40 40.58
C ARG A 263 27.98 37.33 41.76
N ALA A 264 28.81 36.84 42.67
CA ALA A 264 29.70 37.63 43.51
C ALA A 264 31.01 36.85 43.68
#